data_AF-A0A970BX68-F1
#
_entry.id   AF-A0A970BX68-F1
#
_cell.length_a   1.000
_cell.length_b   1.000
_cell.length_c   1.000
_cell.angle_alpha   90.00
_cell.angle_beta   90.00
_cell.angle_gamma   90.00
#
_symmetry.space_group_name_H-M   'P 1'
#
loop_
_entity.id
_entity.type
_entity.pdbx_description
1 polymer ?
#
loop_
_entity_poly.entity_id
_entity_poly.type
_entity_poly.pdbx_seq_one_letter_code
_entity_poly.pdbx_strand_id
1 'polypeptide(L)'
;MTEPNLSRAYARGLFHACGVHHLDERPLVGVACSWNELVPGHVHLDAVARAAQEGVREAGGEALVFHTMALCDGICQGAGMHAVLPSREVVAATVELTARAYGLDALLCVASCDKILPGMLLAAARLDLPTLFVTGGLMAEGHWRGETLVASDVKEAIGRARRGEITAQDLAEIEALACPGPGICNMLGTANSMSIAVEAAGLSLPGNATLEATAGPGGGLNPALLETARRAGASVLDALSAGRTFRRIVGQPTLENLVAVTQAIGGSTNLVLHLGALATELGLRLDL
;
A
#
# COMPACT_ATOMS: atom_id res chain seq x y z
N MET A 1 22.72 0.57 32.24
CA MET A 1 21.45 1.30 32.07
C MET A 1 21.80 2.74 31.78
N THR A 2 21.46 3.23 30.60
CA THR A 2 21.51 4.66 30.27
C THR A 2 20.56 5.42 31.19
N GLU A 3 20.96 6.60 31.68
CA GLU A 3 20.05 7.42 32.49
C GLU A 3 18.78 7.77 31.68
N PRO A 4 17.59 7.70 32.29
CA PRO A 4 16.35 7.96 31.59
C PRO A 4 16.31 9.42 31.12
N ASN A 5 15.98 9.63 29.84
CA ASN A 5 15.84 10.97 29.31
C ASN A 5 14.66 11.68 29.98
N LEU A 6 14.97 12.60 30.91
CA LEU A 6 13.97 13.31 31.71
C LEU A 6 13.05 14.19 30.85
N SER A 7 13.54 14.75 29.72
CA SER A 7 12.72 15.59 28.85
C SER A 7 11.62 14.81 28.13
N ARG A 8 11.75 13.49 28.01
CA ARG A 8 10.72 12.61 27.43
C ARG A 8 9.68 12.13 28.44
N ALA A 9 9.77 12.47 29.73
CA ALA A 9 8.83 12.00 30.74
C ALA A 9 7.36 12.36 30.43
N TYR A 10 7.12 13.57 29.93
CA TYR A 10 5.78 14.00 29.51
C TYR A 10 5.25 13.16 28.35
N ALA A 11 6.08 12.93 27.32
CA ALA A 11 5.73 12.08 26.19
C ALA A 11 5.45 10.64 26.62
N ARG A 12 6.31 10.04 27.47
CA ARG A 12 6.09 8.70 28.04
C ARG A 12 4.75 8.61 28.76
N GLY A 13 4.43 9.60 29.60
CA GLY A 13 3.16 9.65 30.31
C GLY A 13 1.93 9.65 29.38
N LEU A 14 1.99 10.41 28.27
CA LEU A 14 0.94 10.38 27.25
C LEU A 14 0.88 9.03 26.51
N PHE A 15 2.04 8.47 26.17
CA PHE A 15 2.12 7.17 25.50
C PHE A 15 1.62 6.00 26.37
N HIS A 16 1.71 6.10 27.70
CA HIS A 16 1.10 5.12 28.59
C HIS A 16 -0.43 5.05 28.42
N ALA A 17 -1.09 6.19 28.17
CA ALA A 17 -2.53 6.20 27.86
C ALA A 17 -2.85 5.56 26.51
N CYS A 18 -1.87 5.46 25.62
CA CYS A 18 -1.95 4.71 24.36
C CYS A 18 -1.53 3.24 24.48
N GLY A 19 -1.21 2.76 25.70
CA GLY A 19 -0.74 1.40 25.96
C GLY A 19 0.74 1.15 25.66
N VAL A 20 1.54 2.21 25.45
CA VAL A 20 2.99 2.12 25.22
C VAL A 20 3.73 2.37 26.52
N HIS A 21 4.35 1.34 27.08
CA HIS A 21 5.03 1.41 28.38
C HIS A 21 6.56 1.50 28.28
N HIS A 22 7.14 1.08 27.15
CA HIS A 22 8.60 0.92 26.98
C HIS A 22 9.16 1.80 25.86
N LEU A 23 8.66 3.03 25.73
CA LEU A 23 8.97 3.96 24.63
C LEU A 23 10.47 4.23 24.42
N ASP A 24 11.27 4.22 25.49
CA ASP A 24 12.72 4.49 25.42
C ASP A 24 13.56 3.21 25.30
N GLU A 25 12.94 2.03 25.39
CA GLU A 25 13.65 0.74 25.41
C GLU A 25 13.56 0.00 24.06
N ARG A 26 12.57 0.33 23.24
CA ARG A 26 12.28 -0.36 21.97
C ARG A 26 12.15 0.64 20.83
N PRO A 27 12.57 0.29 19.61
CA PRO A 27 12.31 1.12 18.43
C PRO A 27 10.82 1.37 18.24
N LEU A 28 10.45 2.61 17.96
CA LEU A 28 9.08 3.01 17.67
C LEU A 28 8.81 2.96 16.16
N VAL A 29 8.01 1.99 15.74
CA VAL A 29 7.61 1.79 14.35
C VAL A 29 6.20 2.34 14.13
N GLY A 30 6.05 3.19 13.11
CA GLY A 30 4.72 3.60 12.65
C GLY A 30 4.19 2.66 11.57
N VAL A 31 2.99 2.14 11.77
CA VAL A 31 2.25 1.39 10.75
C VAL A 31 1.26 2.36 10.09
N ALA A 32 1.68 2.93 8.97
CA ALA A 32 0.87 3.85 8.17
C ALA A 32 -0.16 3.04 7.37
N CYS A 33 -1.44 3.10 7.78
CA CYS A 33 -2.52 2.32 7.18
C CYS A 33 -3.50 3.22 6.41
N SER A 34 -3.87 2.82 5.21
CA SER A 34 -4.83 3.56 4.38
C SER A 34 -6.24 2.95 4.38
N TRP A 35 -6.56 2.12 5.37
CA TRP A 35 -7.87 1.50 5.54
C TRP A 35 -9.00 2.54 5.55
N ASN A 36 -10.07 2.23 4.82
CA ASN A 36 -11.39 2.83 4.95
C ASN A 36 -12.43 1.94 4.23
N GLU A 37 -13.71 2.20 4.49
CA GLU A 37 -14.83 1.45 3.92
C GLU A 37 -15.24 1.90 2.49
N LEU A 38 -14.65 2.99 1.98
CA LEU A 38 -15.00 3.57 0.67
C LEU A 38 -14.25 2.91 -0.49
N VAL A 39 -13.10 2.28 -0.22
CA VAL A 39 -12.19 1.77 -1.24
C VAL A 39 -12.08 0.24 -1.13
N PRO A 40 -12.56 -0.54 -2.12
CA PRO A 40 -12.53 -2.01 -2.09
C PRO A 40 -11.15 -2.62 -1.84
N GLY A 41 -10.09 -2.00 -2.35
CA GLY A 41 -8.72 -2.45 -2.10
C GLY A 41 -8.18 -2.18 -0.70
N HIS A 42 -8.96 -1.49 0.14
CA HIS A 42 -8.54 -0.97 1.43
C HIS A 42 -9.40 -1.46 2.59
N VAL A 43 -10.60 -1.98 2.34
CA VAL A 43 -11.58 -2.34 3.38
C VAL A 43 -11.10 -3.40 4.37
N HIS A 44 -10.05 -4.16 4.04
CA HIS A 44 -9.43 -5.19 4.89
C HIS A 44 -8.04 -4.82 5.42
N LEU A 45 -7.53 -3.62 5.10
CA LEU A 45 -6.17 -3.21 5.47
C LEU A 45 -5.99 -2.96 6.97
N ASP A 46 -7.07 -2.84 7.74
CA ASP A 46 -7.02 -2.80 9.20
C ASP A 46 -6.46 -4.12 9.75
N ALA A 47 -6.98 -5.26 9.28
CA ALA A 47 -6.49 -6.59 9.65
C ALA A 47 -5.04 -6.81 9.20
N VAL A 48 -4.70 -6.38 7.98
CA VAL A 48 -3.31 -6.43 7.48
C VAL A 48 -2.37 -5.58 8.34
N ALA A 49 -2.80 -4.37 8.73
CA ALA A 49 -2.01 -3.50 9.60
C ALA A 49 -1.86 -4.07 11.01
N ARG A 50 -2.87 -4.76 11.55
CA ARG A 50 -2.77 -5.47 12.83
C ARG A 50 -1.78 -6.62 12.77
N ALA A 51 -1.79 -7.42 11.70
CA ALA A 51 -0.80 -8.48 11.52
C ALA A 51 0.63 -7.92 11.40
N ALA A 52 0.83 -6.84 10.65
CA ALA A 52 2.12 -6.15 10.58
C ALA A 52 2.57 -5.60 11.95
N GLN A 53 1.63 -5.01 12.70
CA GLN A 53 1.86 -4.52 14.06
C GLN A 53 2.30 -5.63 15.01
N GLU A 54 1.67 -6.81 14.93
CA GLU A 54 2.03 -8.00 15.70
C GLU A 54 3.47 -8.43 15.39
N GLY A 55 3.83 -8.54 14.11
CA GLY A 55 5.18 -8.91 13.70
C GLY A 55 6.29 -7.99 14.22
N VAL A 56 6.05 -6.68 14.27
CA VAL A 56 7.00 -5.73 14.88
C VAL A 56 7.16 -6.01 16.38
N ARG A 57 6.05 -6.23 17.10
CA ARG A 57 6.07 -6.47 18.54
C ARG A 57 6.76 -7.78 18.89
N GLU A 58 6.51 -8.83 18.12
CA GLU A 58 7.18 -10.13 18.24
C GLU A 58 8.70 -10.01 18.04
N ALA A 59 9.14 -9.14 17.14
CA ALA A 59 10.54 -8.86 16.86
C ALA A 59 11.18 -7.84 17.85
N GLY A 60 10.47 -7.42 18.89
CA GLY A 60 11.01 -6.59 19.97
C GLY A 60 10.87 -5.07 19.77
N GLY A 61 10.10 -4.63 18.76
CA GLY A 61 9.75 -3.22 18.58
C GLY A 61 8.49 -2.81 19.32
N GLU A 62 8.23 -1.50 19.35
CA GLU A 62 6.92 -0.93 19.67
C GLU A 62 6.26 -0.47 18.38
N ALA A 63 4.97 -0.77 18.20
CA ALA A 63 4.28 -0.51 16.93
C ALA A 63 2.97 0.22 17.15
N LEU A 64 2.81 1.37 16.50
CA LEU A 64 1.60 2.18 16.54
C LEU A 64 1.01 2.35 15.14
N VAL A 65 -0.25 1.99 15.00
CA VAL A 65 -1.00 2.19 13.75
C VAL A 65 -1.53 3.61 13.72
N PHE A 66 -1.33 4.30 12.59
CA PHE A 66 -1.98 5.56 12.28
C PHE A 66 -2.54 5.52 10.86
N HIS A 67 -3.51 6.39 10.58
CA HIS A 67 -4.24 6.35 9.32
C HIS A 67 -3.88 7.51 8.38
N THR A 68 -4.01 7.25 7.08
CA THR A 68 -4.04 8.26 6.02
C THR A 68 -5.27 8.05 5.14
N MET A 69 -5.61 9.05 4.32
CA MET A 69 -6.75 8.97 3.41
C MET A 69 -6.52 7.97 2.27
N ALA A 70 -7.60 7.48 1.66
CA ALA A 70 -7.54 6.84 0.35
C ALA A 70 -8.77 7.14 -0.51
N LEU A 71 -8.57 7.22 -1.81
CA LEU A 71 -9.61 7.39 -2.83
C LEU A 71 -9.52 6.25 -3.84
N CYS A 72 -10.67 5.85 -4.39
CA CYS A 72 -10.74 4.82 -5.41
C CYS A 72 -10.86 5.46 -6.80
N ASP A 73 -9.84 5.33 -7.65
CA ASP A 73 -9.86 5.80 -9.05
C ASP A 73 -11.07 5.24 -9.83
N GLY A 74 -11.50 4.01 -9.54
CA GLY A 74 -12.64 3.37 -10.21
C GLY A 74 -13.99 4.01 -9.84
N ILE A 75 -14.20 4.31 -8.56
CA ILE A 75 -15.46 4.90 -8.06
C ILE A 75 -15.50 6.41 -8.31
N CYS A 76 -14.36 7.10 -8.18
CA CYS A 76 -14.27 8.55 -8.34
C CYS A 76 -14.27 9.03 -9.81
N GLN A 77 -14.57 8.16 -10.79
CA GLN A 77 -14.67 8.56 -12.19
C GLN A 77 -15.66 9.73 -12.39
N GLY A 78 -15.41 10.57 -13.39
CA GLY A 78 -16.16 11.81 -13.59
C GLY A 78 -15.62 12.96 -12.72
N ALA A 79 -16.50 13.73 -12.09
CA ALA A 79 -16.11 14.94 -11.35
C ALA A 79 -15.15 14.66 -10.17
N GLY A 80 -15.26 13.49 -9.53
CA GLY A 80 -14.36 13.09 -8.44
C GLY A 80 -12.90 12.90 -8.87
N MET A 81 -12.64 12.67 -10.16
CA MET A 81 -11.32 12.36 -10.69
C MET A 81 -10.32 13.52 -10.49
N HIS A 82 -10.82 14.75 -10.40
CA HIS A 82 -10.00 15.92 -10.11
C HIS A 82 -9.35 15.89 -8.72
N ALA A 83 -9.85 15.07 -7.78
CA ALA A 83 -9.28 14.90 -6.45
C ALA A 83 -8.26 13.75 -6.37
N VAL A 84 -8.24 12.85 -7.35
CA VAL A 84 -7.52 11.57 -7.28
C VAL A 84 -6.00 11.75 -7.33
N LEU A 85 -5.46 12.37 -8.39
CA LEU A 85 -4.00 12.57 -8.47
C LEU A 85 -3.46 13.49 -7.35
N PRO A 86 -4.12 14.62 -7.01
CA PRO A 86 -3.70 15.45 -5.88
C PRO A 86 -3.67 14.72 -4.54
N SER A 87 -4.52 13.70 -4.32
CA SER A 87 -4.52 12.95 -3.06
C SER A 87 -3.21 12.23 -2.80
N ARG A 88 -2.40 11.93 -3.83
CA ARG A 88 -1.04 11.37 -3.67
C ARG A 88 -0.19 12.24 -2.75
N GLU A 89 -0.23 13.56 -2.94
CA GLU A 89 0.56 14.50 -2.15
C GLU A 89 0.01 14.64 -0.72
N VAL A 90 -1.31 14.55 -0.56
CA VAL A 90 -1.94 14.57 0.77
C VAL A 90 -1.57 13.32 1.57
N VAL A 91 -1.55 12.15 0.91
CA VAL A 91 -1.08 10.90 1.51
C VAL A 91 0.38 11.03 1.93
N ALA A 92 1.24 11.54 1.04
CA ALA A 92 2.65 11.75 1.32
C ALA A 92 2.87 12.68 2.53
N ALA A 93 2.21 13.84 2.53
CA ALA A 93 2.29 14.82 3.60
C ALA A 93 1.79 14.26 4.94
N THR A 94 0.68 13.51 4.93
CA THR A 94 0.11 12.92 6.15
C THR A 94 1.09 11.95 6.80
N VAL A 95 1.71 11.05 6.02
CA VAL A 95 2.68 10.08 6.51
C VAL A 95 3.96 10.78 6.96
N GLU A 96 4.47 11.73 6.18
CA GLU A 96 5.67 12.49 6.50
C GLU A 96 5.54 13.28 7.81
N LEU A 97 4.48 14.09 7.93
CA LEU A 97 4.27 14.93 9.10
C LEU A 97 4.10 14.10 10.36
N THR A 98 3.34 13.01 10.28
CA THR A 98 3.15 12.09 11.41
C THR A 98 4.48 11.47 11.83
N ALA A 99 5.25 10.94 10.87
CA ALA A 99 6.51 10.28 11.18
C ALA A 99 7.54 11.22 11.81
N ARG A 100 7.67 12.45 11.28
CA ARG A 100 8.57 13.46 11.85
C ARG A 100 8.12 13.91 13.24
N ALA A 101 6.83 14.19 13.42
CA ALA A 101 6.31 14.74 14.67
C ALA A 101 6.43 13.76 15.84
N TYR A 102 6.20 12.46 15.59
CA TYR A 102 6.32 11.42 16.60
C TYR A 102 7.74 10.86 16.75
N GLY A 103 8.67 11.27 15.87
CA GLY A 103 10.05 10.78 15.89
C GLY A 103 10.14 9.27 15.71
N LEU A 104 9.45 8.76 14.70
CA LEU A 104 9.43 7.32 14.41
C LEU A 104 10.81 6.84 13.93
N ASP A 105 11.20 5.65 14.36
CA ASP A 105 12.49 5.03 14.00
C ASP A 105 12.40 4.27 12.66
N ALA A 106 11.23 3.73 12.34
CA ALA A 106 10.97 2.99 11.11
C ALA A 106 9.50 3.06 10.69
N LEU A 107 9.21 2.66 9.44
CA LEU A 107 7.88 2.70 8.85
C LEU A 107 7.45 1.39 8.22
N LEU A 108 6.21 1.03 8.45
CA LEU A 108 5.47 0.03 7.66
C LEU A 108 4.33 0.73 6.93
N CYS A 109 4.39 0.71 5.61
CA CYS A 109 3.38 1.28 4.74
C CYS A 109 2.39 0.20 4.30
N VAL A 110 1.21 0.20 4.91
CA VAL A 110 0.10 -0.72 4.61
C VAL A 110 -0.89 0.01 3.71
N ALA A 111 -0.73 -0.20 2.41
CA ALA A 111 -1.52 0.47 1.41
C ALA A 111 -1.77 -0.39 0.18
N SER A 112 -2.75 0.06 -0.57
CA SER A 112 -3.20 -0.51 -1.83
C SER A 112 -3.61 0.65 -2.75
N CYS A 113 -4.10 0.35 -3.95
CA CYS A 113 -4.72 1.31 -4.87
C CYS A 113 -3.79 2.39 -5.44
N ASP A 114 -4.27 3.01 -6.52
CA ASP A 114 -3.46 3.68 -7.54
C ASP A 114 -2.54 4.78 -7.01
N LYS A 115 -3.06 5.72 -6.21
CA LYS A 115 -2.32 6.93 -5.79
C LYS A 115 -1.77 6.85 -4.37
N ILE A 116 -2.16 5.84 -3.60
CA ILE A 116 -1.81 5.74 -2.18
C ILE A 116 -0.42 5.09 -2.03
N LEU A 117 -0.15 3.99 -2.75
CA LEU A 117 1.20 3.41 -2.81
C LEU A 117 2.25 4.45 -3.22
N PRO A 118 2.08 5.19 -4.33
CA PRO A 118 2.98 6.27 -4.70
C PRO A 118 3.10 7.34 -3.61
N GLY A 119 2.00 7.78 -2.98
CA GLY A 119 2.05 8.79 -1.92
C GLY A 119 2.90 8.34 -0.73
N MET A 120 2.74 7.09 -0.28
CA MET A 120 3.57 6.51 0.77
C MET A 120 5.04 6.34 0.34
N LEU A 121 5.31 6.02 -0.93
CA LEU A 121 6.67 5.99 -1.48
C LEU A 121 7.35 7.37 -1.43
N LEU A 122 6.62 8.44 -1.79
CA LEU A 122 7.16 9.80 -1.69
C LEU A 122 7.48 10.16 -0.24
N ALA A 123 6.59 9.84 0.71
CA ALA A 123 6.86 10.05 2.13
C ALA A 123 8.10 9.28 2.60
N ALA A 124 8.23 8.01 2.23
CA ALA A 124 9.37 7.18 2.59
C ALA A 124 10.70 7.74 2.03
N ALA A 125 10.69 8.23 0.79
CA ALA A 125 11.83 8.90 0.19
C ALA A 125 12.22 10.19 0.92
N ARG A 126 11.24 11.03 1.32
CA ARG A 126 11.48 12.29 2.05
C ARG A 126 11.98 12.08 3.48
N LEU A 127 11.52 11.01 4.13
CA LEU A 127 11.89 10.66 5.50
C LEU A 127 13.23 9.96 5.59
N ASP A 128 13.56 9.12 4.59
CA ASP A 128 14.74 8.25 4.58
C ASP A 128 14.88 7.40 5.85
N LEU A 129 13.76 6.88 6.34
CA LEU A 129 13.73 5.88 7.41
C LEU A 129 13.79 4.46 6.82
N PRO A 130 14.23 3.45 7.60
CA PRO A 130 13.96 2.05 7.27
C PRO A 130 12.45 1.86 7.05
N THR A 131 12.08 1.43 5.85
CA THR A 131 10.68 1.38 5.42
C THR A 131 10.42 0.08 4.67
N LEU A 132 9.36 -0.64 5.05
CA LEU A 132 8.79 -1.72 4.25
C LEU A 132 7.34 -1.40 3.86
N PHE A 133 6.90 -2.03 2.78
CA PHE A 133 5.53 -1.96 2.29
C PHE A 133 4.86 -3.32 2.41
N VAL A 134 3.58 -3.29 2.74
CA VAL A 134 2.67 -4.43 2.65
C VAL A 134 1.49 -4.03 1.78
N THR A 135 1.43 -4.61 0.60
CA THR A 135 0.30 -4.40 -0.32
C THR A 135 -0.88 -5.27 0.09
N GLY A 136 -2.10 -4.75 -0.02
CA GLY A 136 -3.31 -5.47 0.41
C GLY A 136 -3.74 -6.63 -0.49
N GLY A 137 -3.03 -6.90 -1.58
CA GLY A 137 -3.35 -8.00 -2.47
C GLY A 137 -4.47 -7.74 -3.47
N LEU A 138 -4.49 -8.58 -4.50
CA LEU A 138 -5.38 -8.56 -5.64
C LEU A 138 -6.81 -8.96 -5.24
N MET A 139 -7.80 -8.30 -5.82
CA MET A 139 -9.18 -8.80 -5.79
C MET A 139 -9.23 -10.14 -6.55
N ALA A 140 -10.01 -11.09 -6.03
CA ALA A 140 -10.27 -12.32 -6.77
C ALA A 140 -11.06 -12.03 -8.07
N GLU A 141 -10.96 -12.91 -9.05
CA GLU A 141 -11.70 -12.80 -10.31
C GLU A 141 -13.18 -13.18 -10.15
N GLY A 142 -14.04 -12.45 -10.85
CA GLY A 142 -15.46 -12.75 -10.98
C GLY A 142 -15.72 -13.86 -12.00
N HIS A 143 -16.92 -14.42 -11.99
CA HIS A 143 -17.32 -15.43 -12.96
C HIS A 143 -18.77 -15.24 -13.41
N TRP A 144 -19.00 -15.19 -14.71
CA TRP A 144 -20.34 -15.09 -15.30
C TRP A 144 -20.47 -16.01 -16.52
N ARG A 145 -21.38 -16.99 -16.44
CA ARG A 145 -21.68 -17.94 -17.54
C ARG A 145 -20.46 -18.66 -18.14
N GLY A 146 -19.47 -18.96 -17.30
CA GLY A 146 -18.23 -19.63 -17.72
C GLY A 146 -17.16 -18.68 -18.23
N GLU A 147 -17.43 -17.37 -18.27
CA GLU A 147 -16.43 -16.33 -18.53
C GLU A 147 -15.85 -15.82 -17.20
N THR A 148 -14.54 -15.70 -17.14
CA THR A 148 -13.84 -14.97 -16.07
C THR A 148 -14.07 -13.48 -16.25
N LEU A 149 -14.38 -12.79 -15.16
CA LEU A 149 -14.62 -11.35 -15.14
C LEU A 149 -13.58 -10.62 -14.29
N VAL A 150 -13.17 -9.46 -14.79
CA VAL A 150 -12.38 -8.47 -14.08
C VAL A 150 -13.11 -7.11 -14.05
N ALA A 151 -12.66 -6.19 -13.21
CA ALA A 151 -13.30 -4.90 -13.01
C ALA A 151 -13.44 -4.06 -14.30
N SER A 152 -12.54 -4.22 -15.27
CA SER A 152 -12.64 -3.56 -16.58
C SER A 152 -13.79 -4.08 -17.43
N ASP A 153 -14.20 -5.34 -17.26
CA ASP A 153 -15.24 -5.96 -18.08
C ASP A 153 -16.61 -5.32 -17.84
N VAL A 154 -16.83 -4.74 -16.65
CA VAL A 154 -18.03 -3.93 -16.37
C VAL A 154 -18.10 -2.74 -17.34
N LYS A 155 -16.96 -2.08 -17.64
CA LYS A 155 -16.92 -0.95 -18.58
C LYS A 155 -17.19 -1.41 -20.01
N GLU A 156 -16.65 -2.56 -20.40
CA GLU A 156 -16.90 -3.14 -21.72
C GLU A 156 -18.35 -3.59 -21.87
N ALA A 157 -18.93 -4.19 -20.82
CA ALA A 157 -20.32 -4.59 -20.75
C ALA A 157 -21.27 -3.40 -20.92
N ILE A 158 -20.97 -2.22 -20.34
CA ILE A 158 -21.73 -0.99 -20.60
C ILE A 158 -21.72 -0.66 -22.11
N GLY A 159 -20.57 -0.79 -22.77
CA GLY A 159 -20.45 -0.60 -24.21
C GLY A 159 -21.29 -1.61 -25.02
N ARG A 160 -21.21 -2.90 -24.67
CA ARG A 160 -21.98 -3.99 -25.28
C ARG A 160 -23.48 -3.78 -25.12
N ALA A 161 -23.94 -3.39 -23.93
CA ALA A 161 -25.34 -3.10 -23.65
C ALA A 161 -25.86 -1.93 -24.49
N ARG A 162 -25.07 -0.86 -24.64
CA ARG A 162 -25.42 0.29 -25.50
C ARG A 162 -25.51 -0.09 -26.99
N ARG A 163 -24.78 -1.11 -27.43
CA ARG A 163 -24.86 -1.66 -28.80
C ARG A 163 -25.94 -2.73 -28.96
N GLY A 164 -26.66 -3.10 -27.90
CA GLY A 164 -27.68 -4.15 -27.93
C GLY A 164 -27.12 -5.57 -27.99
N GLU A 165 -25.83 -5.77 -27.70
CA GLU A 165 -25.16 -7.08 -27.73
C GLU A 165 -25.43 -7.91 -26.46
N ILE A 166 -25.78 -7.24 -25.36
CA ILE A 166 -26.23 -7.85 -24.11
C ILE A 166 -27.44 -7.10 -23.57
N THR A 167 -28.26 -7.75 -22.76
CA THR A 167 -29.41 -7.12 -22.12
C THR A 167 -28.99 -6.28 -20.89
N ALA A 168 -29.89 -5.40 -20.42
CA ALA A 168 -29.68 -4.70 -19.15
C ALA A 168 -29.58 -5.67 -17.95
N GLN A 169 -30.26 -6.82 -18.03
CA GLN A 169 -30.17 -7.87 -17.02
C GLN A 169 -28.78 -8.55 -17.04
N ASP A 170 -28.25 -8.85 -18.23
CA ASP A 170 -26.89 -9.39 -18.34
C ASP A 170 -25.85 -8.39 -17.77
N LEU A 171 -26.02 -7.09 -18.03
CA LEU A 171 -25.16 -6.06 -17.46
C LEU A 171 -25.22 -6.05 -15.91
N ALA A 172 -26.42 -6.15 -15.33
CA ALA A 172 -26.60 -6.20 -13.88
C ALA A 172 -25.98 -7.47 -13.26
N GLU A 173 -26.04 -8.61 -13.94
CA GLU A 173 -25.35 -9.83 -13.52
C GLU A 173 -23.82 -9.65 -13.53
N ILE A 174 -23.27 -9.06 -14.60
CA ILE A 174 -21.83 -8.77 -14.71
C ILE A 174 -21.39 -7.82 -13.61
N GLU A 175 -22.14 -6.74 -13.36
CA GLU A 175 -21.88 -5.78 -12.29
C GLU A 175 -21.79 -6.46 -10.91
N ALA A 176 -22.73 -7.34 -10.60
CA ALA A 176 -22.80 -8.03 -9.32
C ALA A 176 -21.69 -9.06 -9.11
N LEU A 177 -21.06 -9.55 -10.19
CA LEU A 177 -20.12 -10.68 -10.14
C LEU A 177 -18.66 -10.28 -10.40
N ALA A 178 -18.40 -9.17 -11.10
CA ALA A 178 -17.05 -8.78 -11.52
C ALA A 178 -16.10 -8.44 -10.36
N CYS A 179 -16.65 -7.99 -9.22
CA CYS A 179 -15.89 -7.57 -8.05
C CYS A 179 -16.33 -8.36 -6.80
N PRO A 180 -15.90 -9.62 -6.63
CA PRO A 180 -16.47 -10.56 -5.66
C PRO A 180 -16.06 -10.31 -4.20
N GLY A 181 -15.18 -9.36 -3.92
CA GLY A 181 -14.70 -9.09 -2.56
C GLY A 181 -13.62 -8.01 -2.47
N PRO A 182 -12.98 -7.87 -1.29
CA PRO A 182 -11.87 -6.96 -1.07
C PRO A 182 -10.69 -7.19 -2.02
N GLY A 183 -9.92 -6.13 -2.28
CA GLY A 183 -8.67 -6.20 -3.06
C GLY A 183 -8.55 -5.11 -4.12
N ILE A 184 -7.32 -4.89 -4.61
CA ILE A 184 -7.09 -3.97 -5.74
C ILE A 184 -7.61 -4.58 -7.04
N CYS A 185 -7.86 -3.75 -8.05
CA CYS A 185 -8.39 -4.19 -9.34
C CYS A 185 -7.68 -5.46 -9.84
N ASN A 186 -8.44 -6.48 -10.23
CA ASN A 186 -7.99 -7.77 -10.75
C ASN A 186 -7.48 -7.71 -12.20
N MET A 187 -7.01 -6.55 -12.64
CA MET A 187 -6.39 -6.32 -13.96
C MET A 187 -5.07 -5.55 -13.79
N LEU A 188 -4.18 -5.63 -14.78
CA LEU A 188 -2.86 -4.99 -14.70
C LEU A 188 -2.96 -3.48 -14.97
N GLY A 189 -3.22 -2.72 -13.91
CA GLY A 189 -3.29 -1.26 -13.92
C GLY A 189 -2.42 -0.68 -12.82
N THR A 190 -2.60 0.60 -12.50
CA THR A 190 -1.64 1.33 -11.66
C THR A 190 -1.43 0.65 -10.31
N ALA A 191 -2.48 0.25 -9.59
CA ALA A 191 -2.35 -0.43 -8.32
C ALA A 191 -1.44 -1.67 -8.40
N ASN A 192 -1.67 -2.58 -9.36
CA ASN A 192 -0.84 -3.78 -9.52
C ASN A 192 0.56 -3.47 -10.03
N SER A 193 0.69 -2.57 -11.00
CA SER A 193 1.99 -2.14 -11.51
C SER A 193 2.84 -1.52 -10.39
N MET A 194 2.23 -0.71 -9.51
CA MET A 194 2.91 -0.13 -8.36
C MET A 194 3.23 -1.18 -7.29
N SER A 195 2.35 -2.15 -7.01
CA SER A 195 2.65 -3.26 -6.09
C SER A 195 3.86 -4.06 -6.57
N ILE A 196 3.91 -4.40 -7.86
CA ILE A 196 5.05 -5.09 -8.48
C ILE A 196 6.30 -4.21 -8.43
N ALA A 197 6.19 -2.90 -8.69
CA ALA A 197 7.32 -1.99 -8.62
C ALA A 197 7.89 -1.87 -7.19
N VAL A 198 7.03 -1.82 -6.17
CA VAL A 198 7.46 -1.81 -4.76
C VAL A 198 8.21 -3.10 -4.40
N GLU A 199 7.72 -4.25 -4.85
CA GLU A 199 8.42 -5.52 -4.63
C GLU A 199 9.75 -5.58 -5.38
N ALA A 200 9.77 -5.18 -6.65
CA ALA A 200 10.97 -5.13 -7.47
C ALA A 200 12.02 -4.14 -6.94
N ALA A 201 11.59 -3.07 -6.26
CA ALA A 201 12.48 -2.15 -5.57
C ALA A 201 13.14 -2.75 -4.32
N GLY A 202 12.68 -3.92 -3.85
CA GLY A 202 13.12 -4.53 -2.60
C GLY A 202 12.48 -3.91 -1.36
N LEU A 203 11.32 -3.26 -1.52
CA LEU A 203 10.62 -2.56 -0.43
C LEU A 203 9.47 -3.37 0.18
N SER A 204 8.99 -4.42 -0.49
CA SER A 204 8.07 -5.41 0.08
C SER A 204 8.69 -6.80 0.06
N LEU A 205 8.14 -7.71 0.86
CA LEU A 205 8.61 -9.10 0.86
C LEU A 205 8.29 -9.79 -0.48
N PRO A 206 9.18 -10.67 -0.98
CA PRO A 206 8.93 -11.42 -2.20
C PRO A 206 7.62 -12.20 -2.16
N GLY A 207 6.86 -12.12 -3.26
CA GLY A 207 5.56 -12.73 -3.44
C GLY A 207 4.38 -11.89 -2.96
N ASN A 208 4.58 -10.77 -2.24
CA ASN A 208 3.46 -9.97 -1.75
C ASN A 208 2.58 -9.41 -2.88
N ALA A 209 3.18 -8.91 -3.96
CA ALA A 209 2.46 -8.30 -5.08
C ALA A 209 1.57 -9.29 -5.85
N THR A 210 1.79 -10.59 -5.69
CA THR A 210 1.04 -11.67 -6.35
C THR A 210 -0.01 -12.33 -5.46
N LEU A 211 -0.12 -11.92 -4.19
CA LEU A 211 -1.13 -12.46 -3.29
C LEU A 211 -2.51 -11.87 -3.58
N GLU A 212 -3.53 -12.72 -3.52
CA GLU A 212 -4.92 -12.27 -3.43
C GLU A 212 -5.22 -11.73 -2.02
N ALA A 213 -6.13 -10.76 -1.96
CA ALA A 213 -6.68 -10.23 -0.71
C ALA A 213 -7.55 -11.28 0.00
N THR A 214 -8.25 -12.14 -0.74
CA THR A 214 -9.08 -13.21 -0.17
C THR A 214 -8.55 -14.58 -0.56
N ALA A 215 -9.02 -15.62 0.13
CA ALA A 215 -8.78 -17.02 -0.25
C ALA A 215 -9.73 -17.41 -1.40
N GLY A 216 -9.61 -16.74 -2.54
CA GLY A 216 -10.48 -16.89 -3.71
C GLY A 216 -11.81 -16.12 -3.63
N PRO A 217 -12.68 -16.27 -4.65
CA PRO A 217 -13.95 -15.55 -4.75
C PRO A 217 -14.90 -15.91 -3.59
N GLY A 218 -15.38 -14.89 -2.87
CA GLY A 218 -16.26 -15.06 -1.70
C GLY A 218 -15.58 -15.70 -0.47
N GLY A 219 -14.27 -15.94 -0.53
CA GLY A 219 -13.48 -16.43 0.60
C GLY A 219 -13.20 -15.34 1.65
N GLY A 220 -12.78 -15.77 2.84
CA GLY A 220 -12.25 -14.85 3.85
C GLY A 220 -10.90 -14.26 3.47
N LEU A 221 -10.39 -13.34 4.30
CA LEU A 221 -9.07 -12.74 4.15
C LEU A 221 -7.98 -13.81 3.99
N ASN A 222 -7.10 -13.63 3.01
CA ASN A 222 -6.06 -14.60 2.67
C ASN A 222 -5.04 -14.76 3.83
N PRO A 223 -4.89 -15.96 4.42
CA PRO A 223 -3.93 -16.18 5.50
C PRO A 223 -2.47 -15.90 5.09
N ALA A 224 -2.12 -16.14 3.82
CA ALA A 224 -0.78 -15.87 3.31
C ALA A 224 -0.46 -14.36 3.25
N LEU A 225 -1.49 -13.51 3.05
CA LEU A 225 -1.35 -12.07 3.11
C LEU A 225 -1.08 -11.60 4.54
N LEU A 226 -1.84 -12.12 5.51
CA LEU A 226 -1.63 -11.80 6.93
C LEU A 226 -0.25 -12.26 7.42
N GLU A 227 0.18 -13.46 7.04
CA GLU A 227 1.50 -13.96 7.39
C GLU A 227 2.61 -13.13 6.73
N THR A 228 2.44 -12.72 5.47
CA THR A 228 3.36 -11.79 4.80
C THR A 228 3.43 -10.45 5.53
N ALA A 229 2.30 -9.91 5.98
CA ALA A 229 2.25 -8.66 6.73
C ALA A 229 3.01 -8.78 8.07
N ARG A 230 2.77 -9.87 8.82
CA ARG A 230 3.47 -10.16 10.07
C ARG A 230 4.98 -10.30 9.86
N ARG A 231 5.40 -11.02 8.82
CA ARG A 231 6.83 -11.13 8.46
C ARG A 231 7.45 -9.79 8.08
N ALA A 232 6.74 -8.95 7.33
CA ALA A 232 7.20 -7.61 7.00
C ALA A 232 7.37 -6.75 8.27
N GLY A 233 6.47 -6.94 9.24
CA GLY A 233 6.56 -6.42 10.61
C GLY A 233 7.91 -6.69 11.26
N ALA A 234 8.35 -7.96 11.27
CA ALA A 234 9.66 -8.32 11.80
C ALA A 234 10.81 -7.76 10.95
N SER A 235 10.70 -7.86 9.61
CA SER A 235 11.76 -7.44 8.68
C SER A 235 12.07 -5.94 8.70
N VAL A 236 11.15 -5.08 9.15
CA VAL A 236 11.45 -3.65 9.30
C VAL A 236 12.45 -3.39 10.43
N LEU A 237 12.44 -4.20 11.49
CA LEU A 237 13.44 -4.10 12.56
C LEU A 237 14.79 -4.67 12.10
N ASP A 238 14.79 -5.68 11.24
CA ASP A 238 16.02 -6.15 10.58
C ASP A 238 16.63 -5.04 9.70
N ALA A 239 15.80 -4.32 8.94
CA ALA A 239 16.24 -3.19 8.14
C ALA A 239 16.78 -2.05 9.03
N LEU A 240 16.11 -1.75 10.14
CA LEU A 240 16.54 -0.74 11.10
C LEU A 240 17.89 -1.11 11.75
N SER A 241 18.03 -2.34 12.26
CA SER A 241 19.27 -2.80 12.89
C SER A 241 20.45 -2.84 11.91
N ALA A 242 20.19 -3.15 10.64
CA ALA A 242 21.18 -3.12 9.57
C ALA A 242 21.46 -1.72 9.00
N GLY A 243 20.77 -0.68 9.49
CA GLY A 243 20.87 0.69 8.98
C GLY A 243 20.51 0.81 7.49
N ARG A 244 19.53 0.03 7.04
CA ARG A 244 19.03 0.02 5.65
C ARG A 244 17.86 0.99 5.54
N THR A 245 18.18 2.26 5.29
CA THR A 245 17.18 3.29 5.04
C THR A 245 16.62 3.21 3.62
N PHE A 246 15.50 3.88 3.37
CA PHE A 246 14.86 3.90 2.06
C PHE A 246 15.85 4.25 0.92
N ARG A 247 16.65 5.32 1.06
CA ARG A 247 17.59 5.79 0.04
C ARG A 247 18.81 4.88 -0.14
N ARG A 248 19.08 3.98 0.81
CA ARG A 248 20.09 2.93 0.65
C ARG A 248 19.60 1.77 -0.21
N ILE A 249 18.28 1.59 -0.32
CA ILE A 249 17.64 0.56 -1.14
C ILE A 249 17.25 1.13 -2.51
N VAL A 250 16.70 2.34 -2.53
CA VAL A 250 16.19 2.99 -3.74
C VAL A 250 17.16 4.07 -4.20
N GLY A 251 18.00 3.70 -5.16
CA GLY A 251 18.92 4.60 -5.86
C GLY A 251 18.69 4.59 -7.37
N GLN A 252 19.63 5.20 -8.11
CA GLN A 252 19.58 5.26 -9.58
C GLN A 252 19.41 3.86 -10.23
N PRO A 253 20.17 2.81 -9.84
CA PRO A 253 20.00 1.49 -10.44
C PRO A 253 18.63 0.88 -10.14
N THR A 254 18.08 1.16 -8.95
CA THR A 254 16.74 0.71 -8.58
C THR A 254 15.71 1.35 -9.50
N LEU A 255 15.77 2.67 -9.74
CA LEU A 255 14.84 3.35 -10.66
C LEU A 255 14.91 2.79 -12.09
N GLU A 256 16.12 2.51 -12.59
CA GLU A 256 16.32 1.89 -13.91
C GLU A 256 15.71 0.48 -13.98
N ASN A 257 15.89 -0.32 -12.93
CA ASN A 257 15.25 -1.63 -12.81
C ASN A 257 13.72 -1.51 -12.78
N LEU A 258 13.17 -0.50 -12.10
CA LEU A 258 11.72 -0.28 -12.06
C LEU A 258 11.16 0.06 -13.43
N VAL A 259 11.88 0.84 -14.25
CA VAL A 259 11.51 1.07 -15.65
C VAL A 259 11.51 -0.24 -16.43
N ALA A 260 12.59 -1.03 -16.34
CA ALA A 260 12.69 -2.31 -17.05
C ALA A 260 11.56 -3.29 -16.66
N VAL A 261 11.28 -3.42 -15.35
CA VAL A 261 10.18 -4.26 -14.84
C VAL A 261 8.83 -3.76 -15.33
N THR A 262 8.59 -2.45 -15.28
CA THR A 262 7.34 -1.84 -15.77
C THR A 262 7.11 -2.18 -17.25
N GLN A 263 8.14 -2.08 -18.08
CA GLN A 263 8.05 -2.43 -19.49
C GLN A 263 7.84 -3.93 -19.70
N ALA A 264 8.53 -4.78 -18.94
CA ALA A 264 8.45 -6.23 -19.07
C ALA A 264 7.05 -6.77 -18.74
N ILE A 265 6.37 -6.19 -17.75
CA ILE A 265 5.01 -6.60 -17.38
C ILE A 265 3.93 -5.95 -18.24
N GLY A 266 4.25 -4.93 -19.06
CA GLY A 266 3.25 -4.11 -19.72
C GLY A 266 2.48 -3.23 -18.74
N GLY A 267 3.19 -2.64 -17.77
CA GLY A 267 2.61 -1.89 -16.66
C GLY A 267 1.96 -0.57 -17.07
N SER A 268 1.19 0.00 -16.15
CA SER A 268 0.46 1.25 -16.39
C SER A 268 1.38 2.42 -16.74
N THR A 269 0.96 3.23 -17.72
CA THR A 269 1.63 4.48 -18.08
C THR A 269 1.68 5.49 -16.93
N ASN A 270 0.81 5.36 -15.91
CA ASN A 270 0.86 6.19 -14.70
C ASN A 270 2.18 6.03 -13.93
N LEU A 271 2.91 4.92 -14.11
CA LEU A 271 4.21 4.72 -13.48
C LEU A 271 5.24 5.75 -13.97
N VAL A 272 5.09 6.30 -15.17
CA VAL A 272 5.92 7.41 -15.64
C VAL A 272 5.81 8.60 -14.68
N LEU A 273 4.60 8.97 -14.27
CA LEU A 273 4.36 10.06 -13.33
C LEU A 273 4.81 9.74 -11.90
N HIS A 274 4.66 8.48 -11.48
CA HIS A 274 4.96 8.06 -10.12
C HIS A 274 6.47 7.84 -9.91
N LEU A 275 7.15 7.20 -10.84
CA LEU A 275 8.60 7.03 -10.83
C LEU A 275 9.31 8.37 -11.04
N GLY A 276 8.81 9.25 -11.92
CA GLY A 276 9.35 10.60 -12.09
C GLY A 276 9.24 11.45 -10.81
N ALA A 277 8.11 11.36 -10.10
CA ALA A 277 7.95 12.01 -8.80
C ALA A 277 8.90 11.42 -7.75
N LEU A 278 9.03 10.09 -7.69
CA LEU A 278 9.95 9.42 -6.78
C LEU A 278 11.41 9.82 -7.06
N ALA A 279 11.83 9.88 -8.33
CA ALA A 279 13.15 10.35 -8.73
C ALA A 279 13.40 11.79 -8.26
N THR A 280 12.39 12.66 -8.38
CA THR A 280 12.47 14.04 -7.90
C THR A 280 12.69 14.10 -6.39
N GLU A 281 11.94 13.34 -5.59
CA GLU A 281 12.15 13.27 -4.12
C GLU A 281 13.54 12.73 -3.75
N LEU A 282 14.06 11.82 -4.57
CA LEU A 282 15.39 11.25 -4.38
C LEU A 282 16.52 12.19 -4.84
N GLY A 283 16.21 13.28 -5.56
CA GLY A 283 17.22 14.12 -6.20
C GLY A 283 17.95 13.41 -7.35
N LEU A 284 17.30 12.44 -7.97
CA LEU A 284 17.82 11.61 -9.05
C LEU A 284 17.18 12.00 -10.38
N ARG A 285 17.87 11.64 -11.47
CA ARG A 285 17.39 11.92 -12.82
C ARG A 285 16.75 10.67 -13.42
N LEU A 286 15.50 10.83 -13.86
CA LEU A 286 14.79 9.84 -14.64
C LEU A 286 14.13 10.59 -15.81
N ASP A 287 14.70 10.45 -16.99
CA ASP A 287 14.19 11.10 -18.20
C ASP A 287 13.06 10.26 -18.82
N LEU A 288 12.18 10.95 -19.54
CA LEU A 288 11.08 10.36 -20.32
C LEU A 288 11.59 9.57 -21.53
#